data_AF-A0A7S1C1F0-F1
#
_entry.id   AF-A0A7S1C1F0-F1
#
_cell.length_a   1.000
_cell.length_b   1.000
_cell.length_c   1.000
_cell.angle_alpha   90.00
_cell.angle_beta   90.00
_cell.angle_gamma   90.00
#
_symmetry.space_group_name_H-M   'P 1'
#
loop_
_entity.id
_entity.type
_entity.pdbx_description
1 polymer ?
#
loop_
_entity_poly.entity_id
_entity_poly.type
_entity_poly.pdbx_seq_one_letter_code
_entity_poly.pdbx_strand_id
1 'polypeptide(L)'
;YGLVSGGRTNTANGEFSSVSGGLANQAVGNYGSVSGGRANTANGENALVSGGKSNIANGEYSTISGGVENVAENKFSSICGGMKNEENIVDENYSTACCKSNKSH
;
A
#
# COMPACT_ATOMS: atom_id res chain seq x y z
N TYR A 1 -7.94 17.69 4.23
CA TYR A 1 -9.04 17.21 3.37
C TYR A 1 -8.66 15.87 2.74
N GLY A 2 -9.53 14.86 2.77
CA GLY A 2 -9.33 13.59 2.05
C GLY A 2 -10.19 13.54 0.78
N LEU A 3 -9.73 12.86 -0.26
CA LEU A 3 -10.45 12.73 -1.54
C LEU A 3 -10.75 11.25 -1.85
N VAL A 4 -11.99 10.95 -2.22
CA VAL A 4 -12.38 9.67 -2.84
C VAL A 4 -13.06 9.97 -4.16
N SER A 5 -12.43 9.61 -5.28
CA SER A 5 -12.97 9.97 -6.61
C SER A 5 -14.11 9.06 -7.09
N GLY A 6 -14.22 7.84 -6.55
CA GLY A 6 -15.31 6.92 -6.90
C GLY A 6 -15.16 5.51 -6.30
N GLY A 7 -16.01 4.58 -6.76
CA GLY A 7 -16.01 3.18 -6.32
C GLY A 7 -16.96 2.91 -5.14
N ARG A 8 -16.73 1.78 -4.45
CA ARG A 8 -17.57 1.33 -3.33
C ARG A 8 -16.74 1.15 -2.06
N THR A 9 -17.26 1.66 -0.95
CA THR A 9 -16.67 1.49 0.41
C THR A 9 -15.21 1.96 0.53
N ASN A 10 -14.82 2.98 -0.23
CA ASN A 10 -13.48 3.57 -0.14
C ASN A 10 -13.45 4.68 0.91
N THR A 11 -12.32 4.85 1.60
CA THR A 11 -12.16 5.82 2.68
C THR A 11 -10.81 6.53 2.59
N ALA A 12 -10.80 7.86 2.72
CA ALA A 12 -9.60 8.69 2.75
C ALA A 12 -9.62 9.51 4.06
N ASN A 13 -9.07 8.93 5.13
CA ASN A 13 -9.13 9.48 6.49
C ASN A 13 -7.95 10.42 6.81
N GLY A 14 -6.80 10.21 6.18
CA GLY A 14 -5.62 11.05 6.42
C GLY A 14 -5.79 12.46 5.85
N GLU A 15 -5.09 13.43 6.42
CA GLU A 15 -5.05 14.78 5.86
C GLU A 15 -4.37 14.76 4.49
N PHE A 16 -4.98 15.35 3.47
CA PHE A 16 -4.50 15.33 2.08
C PHE A 16 -4.37 13.93 1.48
N SER A 17 -5.05 12.93 2.08
CA SER A 17 -5.09 11.58 1.55
C SER A 17 -5.99 11.47 0.31
N SER A 18 -5.75 10.46 -0.52
CA SER A 18 -6.55 10.23 -1.73
C SER A 18 -6.79 8.75 -2.02
N VAL A 19 -7.99 8.46 -2.53
CA VAL A 19 -8.33 7.17 -3.11
C VAL A 19 -9.00 7.40 -4.46
N SER A 20 -8.36 7.01 -5.56
CA SER A 20 -8.89 7.30 -6.89
C SER A 20 -10.07 6.41 -7.30
N GLY A 21 -10.25 5.24 -6.69
CA GLY A 21 -11.36 4.35 -7.02
C GLY A 21 -11.24 2.93 -6.46
N GLY A 22 -12.09 2.02 -6.93
CA GLY A 22 -12.03 0.59 -6.59
C GLY A 22 -13.01 0.16 -5.50
N LEU A 23 -12.70 -0.92 -4.80
CA LEU A 23 -13.55 -1.53 -3.78
C LEU A 23 -12.81 -1.66 -2.44
N ALA A 24 -13.33 -1.03 -1.38
CA ALA A 24 -12.87 -1.18 -0.01
C ALA A 24 -11.41 -0.73 0.23
N ASN A 25 -10.95 0.31 -0.49
CA ASN A 25 -9.62 0.87 -0.31
C ASN A 25 -9.59 1.95 0.78
N GLN A 26 -8.47 2.06 1.49
CA GLN A 26 -8.30 2.96 2.63
C GLN A 26 -6.98 3.74 2.54
N ALA A 27 -7.04 5.06 2.52
CA ALA A 27 -5.89 5.93 2.71
C ALA A 27 -6.00 6.59 4.09
N VAL A 28 -5.30 6.05 5.08
CA VAL A 28 -5.41 6.43 6.50
C VAL A 28 -4.31 7.41 6.89
N GLY A 29 -3.09 7.23 6.39
CA GLY A 29 -1.98 8.13 6.67
C GLY A 29 -2.14 9.50 6.01
N ASN A 30 -1.60 10.54 6.63
CA ASN A 30 -1.52 11.87 6.03
C ASN A 30 -0.74 11.79 4.72
N TYR A 31 -1.23 12.46 3.68
CA TYR A 31 -0.71 12.38 2.31
C TYR A 31 -0.69 10.95 1.72
N GLY A 32 -1.36 9.99 2.37
CA GLY A 32 -1.46 8.62 1.88
C GLY A 32 -2.29 8.53 0.60
N SER A 33 -1.89 7.64 -0.31
CA SER A 33 -2.57 7.50 -1.60
C SER A 33 -2.82 6.05 -1.97
N VAL A 34 -4.04 5.77 -2.42
CA VAL A 34 -4.40 4.50 -3.04
C VAL A 34 -5.01 4.76 -4.42
N SER A 35 -4.28 4.42 -5.47
CA SER A 35 -4.73 4.69 -6.85
C SER A 35 -5.88 3.77 -7.29
N GLY A 36 -6.13 2.65 -6.62
CA GLY A 36 -7.27 1.78 -6.91
C GLY A 36 -7.10 0.34 -6.47
N GLY A 37 -7.88 -0.57 -7.06
CA GLY A 37 -7.87 -1.99 -6.75
C GLY A 37 -8.90 -2.41 -5.71
N ARG A 38 -8.62 -3.49 -4.96
CA ARG A 38 -9.54 -4.05 -3.96
C ARG A 38 -8.85 -4.24 -2.61
N ALA A 39 -9.45 -3.70 -1.54
CA ALA A 39 -9.01 -3.91 -0.17
C ALA A 39 -7.56 -3.46 0.11
N ASN A 40 -7.08 -2.43 -0.57
CA ASN A 40 -5.74 -1.88 -0.34
C ASN A 40 -5.76 -0.82 0.76
N THR A 41 -4.71 -0.76 1.56
CA THR A 41 -4.61 0.15 2.71
C THR A 41 -3.26 0.87 2.71
N ALA A 42 -3.27 2.21 2.77
CA ALA A 42 -2.09 3.06 2.97
C ALA A 42 -2.19 3.72 4.37
N ASN A 43 -1.53 3.13 5.36
CA ASN A 43 -1.57 3.56 6.76
C ASN A 43 -0.47 4.56 7.12
N GLY A 44 0.71 4.40 6.54
CA GLY A 44 1.84 5.30 6.81
C GLY A 44 1.63 6.70 6.23
N GLU A 45 2.25 7.70 6.85
CA GLU A 45 2.33 9.05 6.26
C GLU A 45 3.10 8.99 4.94
N ASN A 46 2.60 9.64 3.90
CA ASN A 46 3.09 9.55 2.52
C ASN A 46 3.16 8.12 1.94
N ALA A 47 2.44 7.15 2.54
CA ALA A 47 2.40 5.79 2.01
C ALA A 47 1.60 5.72 0.70
N LEU A 48 2.06 4.89 -0.24
CA LEU A 48 1.46 4.77 -1.56
C LEU A 48 1.16 3.31 -1.92
N VAL A 49 -0.07 3.05 -2.36
CA VAL A 49 -0.45 1.79 -3.00
C VAL A 49 -1.01 2.06 -4.39
N SER A 50 -0.25 1.75 -5.43
CA SER A 50 -0.67 1.99 -6.83
C SER A 50 -1.84 1.10 -7.27
N GLY A 51 -2.07 -0.04 -6.62
CA GLY A 51 -3.19 -0.92 -6.95
C GLY A 51 -3.01 -2.35 -6.46
N GLY A 52 -3.75 -3.27 -7.07
CA GLY A 52 -3.74 -4.69 -6.71
C GLY A 52 -4.83 -5.09 -5.73
N LYS A 53 -4.60 -6.16 -4.96
CA LYS A 53 -5.57 -6.71 -4.02
C LYS A 53 -4.94 -6.94 -2.63
N SER A 54 -5.58 -6.44 -1.59
CA SER A 54 -5.20 -6.71 -0.20
C SER A 54 -3.76 -6.29 0.15
N ASN A 55 -3.26 -5.20 -0.44
CA ASN A 55 -1.92 -4.68 -0.11
C ASN A 55 -2.00 -3.68 1.06
N ILE A 56 -0.99 -3.69 1.95
CA ILE A 56 -0.94 -2.86 3.15
C ILE A 56 0.41 -2.14 3.25
N ALA A 57 0.40 -0.82 3.13
CA ALA A 57 1.57 0.04 3.26
C ALA A 57 1.53 0.78 4.61
N ASN A 58 2.22 0.23 5.62
CA ASN A 58 2.21 0.73 7.00
C ASN A 58 3.33 1.73 7.29
N GLY A 59 4.48 1.59 6.64
CA GLY A 59 5.63 2.47 6.86
C GLY A 59 5.42 3.88 6.30
N GLU A 60 6.01 4.87 6.96
CA GLU A 60 6.09 6.23 6.40
C GLU A 60 6.93 6.23 5.11
N TYR A 61 6.46 6.90 4.06
CA TYR A 61 7.02 6.83 2.71
C TYR A 61 7.10 5.41 2.10
N SER A 62 6.36 4.44 2.65
CA SER A 62 6.33 3.09 2.07
C SER A 62 5.58 3.08 0.74
N THR A 63 6.02 2.25 -0.20
CA THR A 63 5.41 2.13 -1.52
C THR A 63 5.11 0.68 -1.86
N ILE A 64 3.90 0.41 -2.34
CA ILE A 64 3.53 -0.86 -2.97
C ILE A 64 3.02 -0.56 -4.38
N SER A 65 3.79 -0.94 -5.39
CA SER A 65 3.44 -0.69 -6.80
C SER A 65 2.30 -1.59 -7.31
N GLY A 66 2.00 -2.69 -6.63
CA GLY A 66 0.88 -3.56 -6.97
C GLY A 66 1.02 -4.97 -6.41
N GLY A 67 0.27 -5.91 -6.98
CA GLY A 67 0.29 -7.32 -6.58
C GLY A 67 -0.83 -7.72 -5.61
N VAL A 68 -0.62 -8.82 -4.90
CA VAL A 68 -1.63 -9.43 -4.02
C VAL A 68 -1.04 -9.71 -2.64
N GLU A 69 -1.70 -9.23 -1.59
CA GLU A 69 -1.34 -9.56 -0.20
C GLU A 69 0.11 -9.16 0.17
N ASN A 70 0.58 -8.01 -0.32
CA ASN A 70 1.89 -7.46 0.07
C ASN A 70 1.76 -6.54 1.28
N VAL A 71 2.75 -6.58 2.18
CA VAL A 71 2.80 -5.79 3.41
C VAL A 71 4.16 -5.11 3.55
N ALA A 72 4.14 -3.78 3.55
CA ALA A 72 5.33 -2.92 3.67
C ALA A 72 5.31 -2.21 5.03
N GLU A 73 6.00 -2.76 6.03
CA GLU A 73 5.94 -2.28 7.42
C GLU A 73 6.88 -1.11 7.73
N ASN A 74 8.02 -1.02 7.03
CA ASN A 74 9.12 -0.14 7.42
C ASN A 74 9.06 1.22 6.74
N LYS A 75 9.65 2.23 7.39
CA LYS A 75 9.85 3.54 6.77
C LYS A 75 10.71 3.39 5.50
N PHE A 76 10.31 4.07 4.43
CA PHE A 76 10.92 4.01 3.09
C PHE A 76 10.98 2.62 2.43
N SER A 77 10.21 1.63 2.91
CA SER A 77 10.14 0.30 2.27
C SER A 77 9.46 0.37 0.90
N SER A 78 9.89 -0.45 -0.06
CA SER A 78 9.32 -0.48 -1.41
C SER A 78 9.05 -1.90 -1.89
N ILE A 79 7.79 -2.22 -2.17
CA ILE A 79 7.38 -3.48 -2.80
C ILE A 79 6.96 -3.21 -4.24
N CYS A 80 7.74 -3.69 -5.18
CA CYS A 80 7.49 -3.50 -6.62
C CYS A 80 6.31 -4.35 -7.11
N GLY A 81 5.96 -5.40 -6.38
CA GLY A 81 4.83 -6.28 -6.66
C GLY A 81 5.13 -7.76 -6.39
N GLY A 82 4.22 -8.62 -6.84
CA GLY A 82 4.22 -10.05 -6.54
C GLY A 82 3.09 -10.44 -5.58
N MET A 83 3.22 -11.59 -4.94
CA MET A 83 2.24 -12.12 -4.00
C MET A 83 2.90 -12.42 -2.65
N LYS A 84 2.29 -11.98 -1.54
CA LYS A 84 2.73 -12.31 -0.17
C LYS A 84 4.18 -11.93 0.14
N ASN A 85 4.57 -10.73 -0.25
CA ASN A 85 5.81 -10.13 0.27
C ASN A 85 5.50 -9.41 1.59
N GLU A 86 6.19 -9.79 2.65
CA GLU A 86 6.12 -9.12 3.95
C GLU A 86 7.53 -8.60 4.26
N GLU A 87 7.68 -7.28 4.31
CA GLU A 87 8.94 -6.62 4.65
C GLU A 87 8.91 -6.17 6.11
N ASN A 88 9.58 -6.92 6.97
CA ASN A 88 9.85 -6.56 8.36
C ASN A 88 11.38 -6.66 8.56
N ILE A 89 12.09 -5.54 8.51
CA ILE A 89 13.54 -5.51 8.76
C ILE A 89 13.78 -4.66 10.01
N VAL A 90 14.48 -5.28 10.96
CA VAL A 90 14.82 -4.78 12.30
C VAL A 90 16.01 -3.81 12.31
N ASP A 91 16.52 -3.41 11.16
CA ASP A 91 17.66 -2.49 11.03
C ASP A 91 17.38 -1.39 9.99
N GLU A 92 17.88 -0.21 10.30
CA GLU A 92 17.35 1.08 9.91
C GLU A 92 17.19 1.34 8.38
N ASN A 93 15.95 1.67 8.01
CA ASN A 93 15.54 2.62 6.96
C ASN A 93 15.32 2.18 5.52
N TYR A 94 15.66 0.98 5.02
CA TYR A 94 15.36 0.66 3.60
C TYR A 94 15.19 -0.85 3.36
N SER A 95 14.01 -1.27 2.90
CA SER A 95 13.78 -2.61 2.36
C SER A 95 13.16 -2.52 0.96
N THR A 96 13.63 -3.36 0.03
CA THR A 96 13.02 -3.44 -1.31
C THR A 96 12.76 -4.90 -1.68
N ALA A 97 11.50 -5.23 -1.97
CA ALA A 97 11.07 -6.57 -2.36
C ALA A 97 10.34 -6.51 -3.70
N CYS A 98 10.87 -7.19 -4.70
CA CYS A 98 10.13 -7.50 -5.91
C CYS A 98 10.03 -9.03 -6.05
N CYS A 99 8.82 -9.57 -6.29
CA CYS A 99 8.58 -10.96 -6.71
C CYS A 99 9.22 -12.08 -5.86
N LYS A 100 8.53 -12.61 -4.84
CA LYS A 100 8.68 -14.01 -4.43
C LYS A 100 7.98 -14.92 -5.45
N SER A 101 8.69 -15.30 -6.51
CA SER A 101 8.25 -16.39 -7.39
C SER A 101 8.30 -17.69 -6.58
N ASN A 102 7.13 -18.18 -6.15
CA ASN A 102 6.99 -19.59 -5.80
C ASN A 102 7.26 -20.39 -7.08
N LYS A 103 8.52 -20.78 -7.30
CA LYS A 103 8.79 -22.03 -8.02
C LYS A 103 8.28 -23.15 -7.12
N SER A 104 7.01 -23.49 -7.21
CA SER A 104 6.56 -24.81 -6.81
C SER A 104 7.11 -25.81 -7.82
N HIS A 105 7.89 -26.77 -7.32
CA HIS A 105 8.34 -27.97 -8.04
C HIS A 105 7.18 -28.70 -8.72
#